data_AF-G2P6W8-F1
#
_entry.id   AF-G2P6W8-F1
#
_cell.length_a   1.000
_cell.length_b   1.000
_cell.length_c   1.000
_cell.angle_alpha   90.00
_cell.angle_beta   90.00
_cell.angle_gamma   90.00
#
_symmetry.space_group_name_H-M   'P 1'
#
loop_
_entity.id
_entity.type
_entity.pdbx_description
1 polymer ?
#
loop_
_entity_poly.entity_id
_entity_poly.type
_entity_poly.pdbx_seq_one_letter_code
_entity_poly.pdbx_strand_id
1 'polypeptide(L)' 'MKGRPMMTLRVSRDSGKTYGPTRVIRSTEPLMPLETSVWPPCQCPRCVSALVASRQPGMR' A
#
# COMPACT_ATOMS: atom_id res chain seq x y z
N MET A 1 28.20 8.20 5.67
CA MET A 1 27.92 6.74 5.68
C MET A 1 26.54 6.51 5.10
N LYS A 2 26.36 5.59 4.14
CA LYS A 2 25.00 5.25 3.65
C LYS A 2 24.24 4.57 4.79
N GLY A 3 23.08 5.10 5.18
CA GLY A 3 22.25 4.55 6.26
C GLY A 3 21.92 3.06 6.08
N ARG A 4 21.57 2.38 7.16
CA ARG A 4 21.20 0.95 7.13
C ARG A 4 19.93 0.76 6.26
N PRO A 5 19.89 -0.24 5.37
CA PRO A 5 18.68 -0.54 4.61
C PRO A 5 17.59 -1.02 5.58
N MET A 6 16.44 -0.35 5.57
CA MET A 6 15.28 -0.74 6.39
C MET A 6 14.28 -1.57 5.58
N MET A 7 14.11 -1.24 4.30
CA MET A 7 13.14 -1.91 3.43
C MET A 7 13.67 -2.01 2.00
N THR A 8 13.33 -3.11 1.34
CA THR A 8 13.49 -3.25 -0.11
C THR A 8 12.12 -3.41 -0.76
N LEU A 9 11.86 -2.64 -1.82
CA LEU A 9 10.59 -2.66 -2.54
C LEU A 9 10.82 -3.05 -4.00
N ARG A 10 9.93 -3.89 -4.54
CA ARG A 10 9.79 -4.15 -5.97
C ARG A 10 8.32 -4.02 -6.33
N VAL A 11 8.03 -3.42 -7.49
CA VAL A 11 6.66 -3.16 -7.95
C VAL A 11 6.36 -4.04 -9.15
N SER A 12 5.22 -4.74 -9.09
CA SER A 12 4.61 -5.39 -10.25
C SER A 12 3.50 -4.50 -10.81
N ARG A 13 3.39 -4.46 -12.14
CA ARG A 13 2.32 -3.75 -12.86
C ARG A 13 1.41 -4.71 -13.64
N ASP A 14 1.61 -6.01 -13.46
CA ASP A 14 0.99 -7.09 -14.23
C ASP A 14 0.50 -8.22 -13.31
N SER A 15 -0.05 -7.83 -12.16
CA SER A 15 -0.65 -8.72 -11.17
C SER A 15 0.33 -9.76 -10.60
N GLY A 16 1.56 -9.36 -10.36
CA GLY A 16 2.60 -10.17 -9.73
C GLY A 16 3.38 -11.08 -10.69
N LYS A 17 3.16 -10.97 -12.02
CA LYS A 17 3.85 -11.82 -13.00
C LYS A 17 5.30 -11.38 -13.19
N THR A 18 5.54 -10.08 -13.32
CA THR A 18 6.88 -9.50 -13.39
C THR A 18 7.05 -8.41 -12.35
N TYR A 19 8.31 -8.25 -11.92
CA TYR A 19 8.69 -7.27 -10.92
C TYR A 19 9.80 -6.41 -11.48
N GLY A 20 9.62 -5.10 -11.39
CA GLY A 20 10.64 -4.13 -11.72
C GLY A 20 11.89 -4.21 -10.82
N PRO A 21 12.83 -3.27 -10.99
CA PRO A 21 14.08 -3.25 -10.26
C PRO A 21 13.86 -3.01 -8.76
N THR A 22 14.78 -3.55 -7.95
CA THR A 22 14.76 -3.38 -6.48
C THR A 22 15.08 -1.93 -6.11
N ARG A 23 14.18 -1.32 -5.35
CA ARG A 23 14.37 -0.02 -4.68
C ARG A 23 14.74 -0.26 -3.23
N VAL A 24 15.90 0.23 -2.79
CA VAL A 24 16.34 0.13 -1.39
C VAL A 24 15.99 1.42 -0.66
N ILE A 25 15.09 1.34 0.31
CA ILE A 25 14.77 2.43 1.23
C ILE A 25 15.72 2.32 2.41
N ARG A 26 16.49 3.39 2.61
CA ARG A 26 17.40 3.57 3.74
C ARG A 26 16.84 4.68 4.60
N SER A 27 16.74 4.46 5.90
CA SER A 27 16.44 5.57 6.80
C SER A 27 17.72 6.28 7.22
N THR A 28 17.63 7.60 7.31
CA THR A 28 18.64 8.45 7.94
C THR A 28 18.30 8.74 9.40
N GLU A 29 17.07 8.48 9.85
CA GLU A 29 16.55 8.83 11.18
C GLU A 29 15.68 7.72 11.80
N PRO A 30 15.75 7.47 13.12
CA PRO A 30 14.97 6.44 13.80
C PRO A 30 13.54 6.94 14.10
N LEU A 31 12.77 7.29 13.06
CA LEU A 31 11.38 7.70 13.22
C LEU A 31 10.50 6.47 13.49
N MET A 32 9.59 6.58 14.47
CA MET A 32 8.55 5.58 14.69
C MET A 32 7.58 5.56 13.48
N PRO A 33 6.99 4.40 13.14
CA PRO A 33 6.00 4.33 12.07
C PRO A 33 4.86 5.33 12.32
N LEU A 34 4.49 6.08 11.29
CA LEU A 34 3.33 6.95 11.37
C LEU A 34 2.07 6.06 11.32
N GLU A 35 1.41 5.88 12.46
CA GLU A 35 0.20 5.05 12.66
C GLU A 35 -1.01 5.51 11.81
N THR A 36 -0.93 6.63 11.09
CA THR A 36 -2.08 7.25 10.41
C THR A 36 -2.39 6.65 9.03
N SER A 37 -1.91 5.45 8.71
CA SER A 37 -2.07 4.87 7.37
C SER A 37 -3.47 4.27 7.16
N VAL A 38 -4.50 5.12 7.08
CA VAL A 38 -5.69 4.74 6.32
C VAL A 38 -5.30 4.81 4.86
N TRP A 39 -4.72 3.71 4.36
CA TRP A 39 -4.45 3.55 2.94
C TRP A 39 -5.74 3.85 2.16
N PRO A 40 -5.70 4.67 1.09
CA PRO A 40 -6.90 5.00 0.36
C PRO A 40 -7.56 3.70 -0.13
N PRO A 41 -8.88 3.55 0.03
CA PRO A 41 -9.57 2.37 -0.47
C PRO A 41 -9.34 2.25 -1.97
N CYS A 42 -9.18 1.01 -2.44
CA CYS A 42 -8.98 0.74 -3.85
C CYS A 42 -10.11 1.37 -4.69
N GLN A 43 -9.75 2.21 -5.66
CA GLN A 43 -10.70 2.93 -6.52
C GLN A 43 -11.13 2.14 -7.76
N CYS A 44 -10.77 0.86 -7.87
CA CYS A 44 -11.20 0.07 -9.02
C CYS A 44 -12.72 -0.17 -8.97
N PRO A 45 -13.38 -0.37 -10.13
CA PRO A 45 -14.84 -0.56 -10.18
C PRO A 45 -15.35 -1.69 -9.26
N ARG A 46 -14.57 -2.77 -9.12
CA ARG A 46 -14.92 -3.90 -8.25
C ARG A 46 -14.96 -3.53 -6.77
N CYS A 47 -13.97 -2.76 -6.31
CA CYS A 47 -13.83 -2.41 -4.89
C CYS A 47 -14.76 -1.26 -4.49
N VAL A 48 -15.01 -0.30 -5.39
CA VAL A 48 -15.95 0.79 -5.15
C VAL A 48 -17.37 0.24 -4.96
N SER A 49 -17.82 -0.69 -5.81
CA SER A 49 -19.15 -1.31 -5.67
C SER A 49 -19.31 -2.07 -4.34
N ALA A 50 -18.26 -2.79 -3.91
CA ALA A 50 -18.27 -3.50 -2.63
C ALA A 50 -18.30 -2.55 -1.42
N LEU A 51 -17.61 -1.40 -1.50
CA LEU A 51 -17.61 -0.38 -0.46
C LEU A 51 -18.97 0.33 -0.34
N VAL A 52 -19.64 0.61 -1.46
CA VAL A 52 -20.99 1.18 -1.46
C VAL A 52 -21.98 0.20 -0.82
N ALA A 53 -21.89 -1.08 -1.17
CA ALA A 53 -22.74 -2.13 -0.60
C ALA A 53 -22.54 -2.29 0.92
N SER A 54 -21.29 -2.23 1.42
CA SER A 54 -20.99 -2.37 2.85
C SER A 54 -21.30 -1.13 3.70
N ARG A 55 -21.55 0.02 3.07
CA ARG A 55 -21.91 1.29 3.74
C ARG A 55 -23.41 1.51 3.92
N GLN A 56 -24.28 0.62 3.43
CA GLN A 56 -25.72 0.70 3.71
C GLN A 56 -26.01 0.06 5.08
N PRO A 57 -26.43 0.83 6.11
CA PRO A 57 -27.04 0.25 7.29
C PRO A 57 -28.49 -0.09 6.93
N GLY A 58 -28.76 -1.37 6.70
CA GLY A 58 -30.11 -1.92 6.66
C GLY A 58 -30.94 -1.55 5.43
N MET A 59 -31.04 -2.49 4.50
CA MET A 59 -32.29 -2.68 3.76
C MET A 59 -32.51 -4.17 3.49
N ARG A 60 -33.19 -4.80 4.46
CA ARG A 60 -33.70 -6.19 4.56
C ARG A 60 -32.67 -7.32 4.59
#